data_AF-A0A7C9N1E4-F1
#
_entry.id   AF-A0A7C9N1E4-F1
#
_cell.length_a   1.000
_cell.length_b   1.000
_cell.length_c   1.000
_cell.angle_alpha   90.00
_cell.angle_beta   90.00
_cell.angle_gamma   90.00
#
_symmetry.space_group_name_H-M   'P 1'
#
loop_
_entity.id
_entity.type
_entity.pdbx_description
1 polymer ?
#
loop_
_entity_poly.entity_id
_entity_poly.type
_entity_poly.pdbx_seq_one_letter_code
_entity_poly.pdbx_strand_id
1 'polypeptide(L)'
;MRTASAPPALVLLVWLWFGPAVAAGSEYGQAQGVVVRVCDGDTLVVDIPEYPDIIGKSIRVRLLGVDAPELRDPDPLLRQAAQAAHRAMAALLPPGTAVTLTRIRRDKYFRLDAAVSVDGRDAAAALGLAPGP
;
A
#
# COMPACT_ATOMS: atom_id res chain seq x y z
N MET A 1 28.89 -2.94 -55.32
CA MET A 1 28.59 -2.09 -54.15
C MET A 1 27.69 -2.86 -53.19
N ARG A 2 28.17 -3.08 -51.95
CA ARG A 2 27.52 -3.53 -50.70
C ARG A 2 26.48 -4.67 -50.77
N THR A 3 26.90 -5.87 -50.40
CA THR A 3 26.03 -6.95 -49.90
C THR A 3 25.66 -6.66 -48.44
N ALA A 4 24.38 -6.60 -48.11
CA ALA A 4 23.91 -6.48 -46.73
C ALA A 4 23.81 -7.89 -46.12
N SER A 5 24.70 -8.21 -45.17
CA SER A 5 24.62 -9.44 -44.39
C SER A 5 23.58 -9.27 -43.28
N ALA A 6 22.47 -10.02 -43.35
CA ALA A 6 21.52 -10.12 -42.24
C ALA A 6 22.22 -10.77 -41.03
N PRO A 7 22.03 -10.27 -39.80
CA PRO A 7 22.59 -10.91 -38.62
C PRO A 7 21.97 -12.29 -38.41
N PRO A 8 22.73 -13.29 -37.91
CA PRO A 8 22.24 -14.64 -37.73
C PRO A 8 21.11 -14.70 -36.70
N ALA A 9 20.01 -15.38 -37.05
CA ALA A 9 18.77 -15.51 -36.26
C ALA A 9 18.94 -16.10 -34.85
N LEU A 10 20.14 -16.60 -34.50
CA LEU A 10 20.43 -17.23 -33.21
C LEU A 10 20.55 -16.23 -32.04
N VAL A 11 20.81 -14.95 -32.31
CA VAL A 11 20.92 -13.91 -31.25
C VAL A 11 19.54 -13.43 -30.77
N LEU A 12 18.49 -13.62 -31.57
CA LEU A 12 17.14 -13.15 -31.23
C LEU A 12 16.41 -14.03 -30.21
N LEU A 13 16.83 -15.29 -30.01
CA LEU A 13 16.11 -16.24 -29.15
C LEU A 13 16.48 -16.15 -27.66
N VAL A 14 17.60 -15.52 -27.31
CA VAL A 14 18.08 -15.37 -25.91
C VAL A 14 17.34 -14.24 -25.18
N TRP A 15 16.82 -13.25 -25.90
CA TRP A 15 16.08 -12.13 -25.30
C TRP A 15 14.66 -12.49 -24.84
N LEU A 16 14.10 -13.62 -25.29
CA LEU A 16 12.76 -14.06 -24.86
C LEU A 16 12.75 -14.81 -23.52
N TRP A 17 13.92 -15.19 -22.99
CA TRP A 17 14.03 -15.97 -21.75
C TRP A 17 14.39 -15.13 -20.52
N PHE A 18 14.86 -13.89 -20.71
CA PHE A 18 15.22 -12.97 -19.63
C PHE A 18 14.38 -11.68 -19.74
N GLY A 19 13.06 -11.82 -19.78
CA GLY A 19 12.20 -10.69 -19.44
C GLY A 19 12.54 -10.22 -18.02
N PRO A 20 12.61 -8.90 -17.74
CA PRO A 20 12.89 -8.43 -16.40
C PRO A 20 11.77 -8.92 -15.48
N ALA A 21 12.11 -9.79 -14.51
CA ALA A 21 11.23 -10.06 -13.40
C ALA A 21 11.08 -8.75 -12.64
N VAL A 22 9.89 -8.14 -12.69
CA VAL A 22 9.55 -7.01 -11.83
C VAL A 22 9.48 -7.58 -10.41
N ALA A 23 10.59 -7.47 -9.68
CA ALA A 23 10.63 -7.92 -8.30
C ALA A 23 9.65 -7.07 -7.49
N ALA A 24 8.59 -7.68 -6.98
CA ALA A 24 7.77 -7.06 -5.95
C ALA A 24 8.69 -6.67 -4.78
N GLY A 25 8.48 -5.49 -4.19
CA GLY A 25 9.26 -5.04 -3.05
C GLY A 25 9.25 -6.07 -1.92
N SER A 26 10.36 -6.16 -1.18
CA SER A 26 10.50 -7.09 -0.07
C SER A 26 9.37 -6.91 0.95
N GLU A 27 8.72 -8.02 1.33
CA GLU A 27 7.71 -8.05 2.38
C GLU A 27 8.34 -8.38 3.74
N TYR A 28 7.90 -7.69 4.79
CA TYR A 28 8.46 -7.72 6.14
C TYR A 28 7.56 -8.46 7.14
N GLY A 29 7.02 -9.61 6.72
CA GLY A 29 6.19 -10.45 7.59
C GLY A 29 4.84 -9.83 7.98
N GLN A 30 4.37 -10.18 9.18
CA GLN A 30 3.16 -9.66 9.79
C GLN A 30 3.46 -9.05 11.15
N ALA A 31 2.64 -8.10 11.59
CA ALA A 31 2.78 -7.46 12.88
C ALA A 31 1.42 -7.12 13.50
N GLN A 32 1.35 -7.07 14.83
CA GLN A 32 0.17 -6.58 15.54
C GLN A 32 0.31 -5.08 15.83
N GLY A 33 -0.75 -4.32 15.57
CA GLY A 33 -0.76 -2.88 15.76
C GLY A 33 -2.02 -2.37 16.43
N VAL A 34 -1.95 -1.13 16.93
CA VAL A 34 -3.08 -0.40 17.51
C VAL A 34 -3.24 0.92 16.76
N VAL A 35 -4.44 1.19 16.27
CA VAL A 35 -4.74 2.43 15.55
C VAL A 35 -4.66 3.61 16.52
N VAL A 36 -3.81 4.59 16.22
CA VAL A 36 -3.71 5.85 16.95
C VAL A 36 -4.69 6.87 16.40
N ARG A 37 -4.78 6.98 15.06
CA ARG A 37 -5.75 7.83 14.36
C ARG A 37 -5.85 7.47 12.87
N VAL A 38 -6.93 7.90 12.24
CA VAL A 38 -7.10 7.88 10.78
C VAL A 38 -6.65 9.21 10.19
N CYS A 39 -5.71 9.17 9.24
CA CYS A 39 -5.23 10.37 8.54
C CYS A 39 -6.15 10.70 7.36
N ASP A 40 -6.34 9.74 6.46
CA ASP A 40 -7.07 9.89 5.19
C ASP A 40 -7.90 8.62 4.93
N GLY A 41 -8.57 8.54 3.76
CA GLY A 41 -9.41 7.39 3.40
C GLY A 41 -8.66 6.06 3.19
N ASP A 42 -7.33 6.09 3.16
CA ASP A 42 -6.46 4.92 2.95
C ASP A 42 -5.25 4.87 3.91
N THR A 43 -5.11 5.85 4.80
CA THR A 43 -3.88 6.03 5.60
C THR A 43 -4.20 6.15 7.09
N LEU A 44 -3.54 5.31 7.89
CA LEU A 44 -3.65 5.23 9.34
C LEU A 44 -2.35 5.67 10.00
N VAL A 45 -2.41 6.03 11.27
CA VAL A 45 -1.25 6.05 12.17
C VAL A 45 -1.44 4.92 13.17
N VAL A 46 -0.43 4.08 13.31
CA VAL A 46 -0.46 2.85 14.08
C VAL A 46 0.72 2.80 15.03
N ASP A 47 0.51 2.28 16.23
CA ASP A 47 1.58 1.83 17.12
C ASP A 47 1.75 0.31 16.97
N ILE A 48 2.97 -0.15 16.71
CA ILE A 48 3.36 -1.55 16.53
C ILE A 48 4.35 -1.90 17.66
N PRO A 49 3.88 -2.44 18.80
CA PRO A 49 4.71 -2.61 20.01
C PRO A 49 5.92 -3.53 19.86
N GLU A 50 5.83 -4.49 18.94
CA GLU A 50 6.91 -5.46 18.64
C GLU A 50 8.08 -4.84 17.85
N TYR A 51 7.90 -3.64 17.29
CA TYR A 51 8.88 -2.95 16.46
C TYR A 51 9.63 -1.86 17.24
N PRO A 52 10.90 -1.55 16.88
CA PRO A 52 11.61 -0.41 17.46
C PRO A 52 10.85 0.91 17.26
N ASP A 53 10.84 1.79 18.27
CA ASP A 53 10.08 3.05 18.26
C ASP A 53 10.19 3.86 16.96
N ILE A 54 11.36 3.90 16.33
CA ILE A 54 11.61 4.62 15.09
C ILE A 54 10.72 4.18 13.91
N ILE A 55 10.26 2.93 13.89
CA ILE A 55 9.39 2.36 12.84
C ILE A 55 8.12 1.70 13.40
N GLY A 56 8.00 1.57 14.72
CA GLY A 56 6.85 1.00 15.40
C GLY A 56 5.93 2.05 16.03
N LYS A 57 6.46 3.17 16.53
CA LYS A 57 5.65 4.17 17.25
C LYS A 57 5.11 5.23 16.31
N SER A 58 3.78 5.39 16.30
CA SER A 58 3.04 6.37 15.50
C SER A 58 3.45 6.35 14.03
N ILE A 59 3.72 5.15 13.50
CA ILE A 59 4.10 4.95 12.12
C ILE A 59 2.88 5.09 11.21
N ARG A 60 3.04 5.77 10.07
CA ARG A 60 1.98 5.83 9.07
C ARG A 60 1.91 4.50 8.33
N VAL A 61 0.69 3.98 8.18
CA VAL A 61 0.40 2.76 7.43
C VAL A 61 -0.63 3.10 6.36
N ARG A 62 -0.25 2.96 5.09
CA ARG A 62 -1.15 3.07 3.96
C ARG A 62 -1.70 1.68 3.63
N LEU A 63 -3.00 1.59 3.38
CA LEU A 63 -3.63 0.36 2.95
C LEU A 63 -3.04 -0.06 1.60
N LEU A 64 -2.53 -1.29 1.55
CA LEU A 64 -1.82 -1.81 0.39
C LEU A 64 -2.73 -1.83 -0.84
N GLY A 65 -2.33 -1.07 -1.86
CA GLY A 65 -3.05 -0.94 -3.12
C GLY A 65 -4.22 0.04 -3.05
N VAL A 66 -4.59 0.62 -1.92
CA VAL A 66 -5.72 1.55 -1.88
C VAL A 66 -5.24 2.97 -2.18
N ASP A 67 -5.96 3.68 -3.04
CA ASP A 67 -5.76 5.10 -3.33
C ASP A 67 -7.05 5.86 -3.01
N ALA A 68 -7.01 6.68 -1.96
CA ALA A 68 -8.14 7.53 -1.58
C ALA A 68 -7.83 9.01 -1.88
N PRO A 69 -8.84 9.83 -2.23
CA PRO A 69 -8.65 11.27 -2.33
C PRO A 69 -8.17 11.88 -1.00
N GLU A 70 -7.29 12.86 -1.10
CA GLU A 70 -6.68 13.54 0.04
C GLU A 70 -7.63 14.56 0.67
N LEU A 71 -7.65 14.67 2.01
CA LEU A 71 -8.56 15.60 2.72
C LEU A 71 -8.33 17.08 2.39
N ARG A 72 -7.15 17.42 1.85
CA ARG A 72 -6.73 18.79 1.55
C ARG A 72 -6.72 19.09 0.04
N ASP A 73 -7.40 18.27 -0.75
CA ASP A 73 -7.49 18.49 -2.19
C ASP A 73 -8.13 19.86 -2.52
N PRO A 74 -7.57 20.65 -3.46
CA PRO A 74 -8.14 21.92 -3.88
C PRO A 74 -9.51 21.77 -4.55
N ASP A 75 -9.80 20.64 -5.20
CA ASP A 75 -11.10 20.35 -5.81
C ASP A 75 -12.14 20.03 -4.72
N PRO A 76 -13.24 20.80 -4.60
CA PRO A 76 -14.29 20.54 -3.63
C PRO A 76 -14.95 19.16 -3.75
N LEU A 77 -15.07 18.61 -4.97
CA LEU A 77 -15.68 17.31 -5.20
C LEU A 77 -14.77 16.19 -4.67
N LEU A 78 -13.47 16.26 -4.98
CA LEU A 78 -12.47 15.31 -4.44
C LEU A 78 -12.39 15.41 -2.92
N ARG A 79 -12.44 16.63 -2.37
CA ARG A 79 -12.45 16.84 -0.91
C ARG A 79 -13.68 16.24 -0.23
N GLN A 80 -14.86 16.34 -0.86
CA GLN A 80 -16.08 15.72 -0.33
C GLN A 80 -15.97 14.18 -0.36
N ALA A 81 -15.40 13.61 -1.42
CA ALA A 81 -15.12 12.18 -1.51
C ALA A 81 -14.09 11.74 -0.45
N ALA A 82 -13.02 12.52 -0.24
CA ALA A 82 -12.02 12.29 0.80
C ALA A 82 -12.65 12.25 2.19
N GLN A 83 -13.55 13.19 2.50
CA GLN A 83 -14.26 13.23 3.78
C GLN A 83 -15.20 12.04 3.99
N ALA A 84 -15.85 11.55 2.93
CA ALA A 84 -16.66 10.35 3.00
C ALA A 84 -15.80 9.11 3.30
N ALA A 85 -14.69 8.94 2.57
CA ALA A 85 -13.76 7.83 2.77
C ALA A 85 -13.12 7.87 4.17
N HIS A 86 -12.67 9.04 4.62
CA HIS A 86 -12.12 9.23 5.97
C HIS A 86 -13.12 8.84 7.06
N ARG A 87 -14.38 9.28 6.95
CA ARG A 87 -15.43 8.91 7.92
C ARG A 87 -15.70 7.41 7.94
N ALA A 88 -15.74 6.77 6.77
CA ALA A 88 -15.94 5.32 6.68
C ALA A 88 -14.77 4.56 7.33
N MET A 89 -13.54 4.98 7.07
CA MET A 89 -12.35 4.41 7.69
C MET A 89 -12.34 4.63 9.21
N ALA A 90 -12.67 5.84 9.69
CA ALA A 90 -12.74 6.16 11.11
C ALA A 90 -13.86 5.42 11.86
N ALA A 91 -14.96 5.11 11.18
CA ALA A 91 -16.02 4.27 11.72
C ALA A 91 -15.61 2.79 11.83
N LEU A 92 -14.85 2.29 10.86
CA LEU A 92 -14.36 0.91 10.85
C LEU A 92 -13.19 0.70 11.83
N LEU A 93 -12.24 1.65 11.85
CA LEU A 93 -10.99 1.59 12.59
C LEU A 93 -10.83 2.82 13.50
N PRO A 94 -11.69 3.01 14.51
CA PRO A 94 -11.52 4.09 15.47
C PRO A 94 -10.19 3.98 16.23
N PRO A 95 -9.70 5.08 16.82
CA PRO A 95 -8.55 5.04 17.73
C PRO A 95 -8.70 3.97 18.81
N GLY A 96 -7.64 3.21 19.06
CA GLY A 96 -7.62 2.07 19.98
C GLY A 96 -7.93 0.72 19.34
N THR A 97 -8.39 0.68 18.08
CA THR A 97 -8.65 -0.59 17.38
C THR A 97 -7.38 -1.40 17.19
N ALA A 98 -7.39 -2.66 17.64
CA ALA A 98 -6.34 -3.62 17.35
C ALA A 98 -6.45 -4.11 15.90
N VAL A 99 -5.34 -4.11 15.19
CA VAL A 99 -5.25 -4.51 13.79
C VAL A 99 -4.10 -5.46 13.56
N THR A 100 -4.26 -6.36 12.60
CA THR A 100 -3.17 -7.18 12.08
C THR A 100 -2.69 -6.59 10.75
N LEU A 101 -1.39 -6.31 10.67
CA LEU A 101 -0.73 -5.83 9.47
C LEU A 101 -0.07 -7.02 8.77
N THR A 102 -0.35 -7.22 7.49
CA THR A 102 0.26 -8.27 6.66
C THR A 102 0.76 -7.70 5.35
N ARG A 103 1.61 -8.45 4.62
CA ARG A 103 2.23 -8.00 3.37
C ARG A 103 2.90 -6.64 3.53
N ILE A 104 3.55 -6.44 4.69
CA ILE A 104 4.13 -5.16 5.08
C ILE A 104 5.28 -4.84 4.12
N ARG A 105 5.25 -3.68 3.49
CA ARG A 105 6.30 -3.16 2.61
C ARG A 105 6.73 -1.79 3.09
N ARG A 106 7.96 -1.42 2.78
CA ARG A 106 8.47 -0.08 3.05
C ARG A 106 8.06 0.85 1.91
N ASP A 107 7.47 1.99 2.24
CA ASP A 107 7.18 3.03 1.26
C ASP A 107 8.39 3.97 1.07
N LYS A 108 8.33 4.85 0.06
CA LYS A 108 9.38 5.84 -0.23
C LYS A 108 9.40 7.07 0.71
N TYR A 109 8.38 7.25 1.55
CA TYR A 109 8.16 8.40 2.45
C TYR A 109 8.24 8.02 3.94
N PHE A 110 8.95 6.95 4.27
CA PHE A 110 9.12 6.45 5.63
C PHE A 110 7.77 6.11 6.31
N ARG A 111 6.91 5.42 5.56
CA ARG A 111 5.66 4.78 5.97
C ARG A 111 5.74 3.29 5.63
N LEU A 112 4.72 2.57 6.05
CA LEU A 112 4.47 1.20 5.64
C LEU A 112 3.30 1.16 4.66
N ASP A 113 3.40 0.30 3.65
CA ASP A 113 2.23 -0.19 2.90
C ASP A 113 1.89 -1.57 3.46
N ALA A 114 0.64 -1.79 3.88
CA ALA A 114 0.24 -3.07 4.46
C ALA A 114 -1.23 -3.39 4.19
N ALA A 115 -1.54 -4.68 4.08
CA ALA A 115 -2.92 -5.12 4.23
C ALA A 115 -3.29 -5.07 5.71
N VAL A 116 -4.40 -4.39 6.02
CA VAL A 116 -4.84 -4.11 7.39
C VAL A 116 -6.11 -4.90 7.65
N SER A 117 -6.11 -5.75 8.66
CA SER A 117 -7.27 -6.54 9.05
C SER A 117 -7.70 -6.24 10.48
N VAL A 118 -9.01 -6.20 10.71
CA VAL A 118 -9.65 -6.10 12.03
C VAL A 118 -10.61 -7.28 12.20
N ASP A 119 -10.51 -8.00 13.33
CA ASP A 119 -11.30 -9.22 13.60
C ASP A 119 -11.28 -10.24 12.44
N GLY A 120 -10.11 -10.40 11.81
CA GLY A 120 -9.92 -11.31 10.67
C GLY A 120 -10.51 -10.83 9.34
N ARG A 121 -11.06 -9.62 9.26
CA ARG A 121 -11.61 -9.02 8.04
C ARG A 121 -10.69 -7.93 7.51
N ASP A 122 -10.34 -8.00 6.23
CA ASP A 122 -9.55 -6.97 5.54
C ASP A 122 -10.34 -5.65 5.47
N ALA A 123 -9.69 -4.56 5.87
CA ALA A 123 -10.31 -3.25 5.99
C ALA A 123 -10.64 -2.63 4.61
N ALA A 124 -9.78 -2.85 3.60
CA ALA A 124 -10.04 -2.37 2.25
C ALA A 124 -11.29 -3.06 1.69
N ALA A 125 -11.35 -4.39 1.81
CA ALA A 125 -12.49 -5.18 1.38
C ALA A 125 -13.79 -4.79 2.11
N ALA A 126 -13.73 -4.58 3.44
CA ALA A 126 -14.88 -4.16 4.24
C ALA A 126 -15.45 -2.80 3.82
N LEU A 127 -14.60 -1.91 3.29
CA LEU A 127 -14.99 -0.59 2.78
C LEU A 127 -15.31 -0.60 1.27
N GLY A 128 -15.24 -1.74 0.61
CA GLY A 128 -15.41 -1.84 -0.85
C GLY A 128 -14.30 -1.13 -1.63
N LEU A 129 -13.14 -0.93 -1.02
CA LEU A 129 -11.98 -0.31 -1.65
C LEU A 129 -11.23 -1.41 -2.42
N ALA A 130 -11.17 -1.27 -3.74
CA ALA A 130 -10.38 -2.16 -4.58
C ALA A 130 -8.90 -1.79 -4.48
N PRO A 131 -7.97 -2.77 -4.49
CA PRO A 131 -6.58 -2.46 -4.79
C PRO A 131 -6.52 -1.83 -6.19
N GLY A 132 -6.00 -0.62 -6.26
CA GLY A 132 -5.57 0.04 -7.47
C GLY A 132 -4.58 -0.82 -8.27
N PRO A 133 -4.43 -0.51 -9.56
CA PRO A 133 -3.61 -1.28 -10.50
C PRO A 133 -2.13 -1.36 -10.09
#